data_AF-A0A2E9NAR7-F1
#
_entry.id   AF-A0A2E9NAR7-F1
#
_cell.length_a   1.000
_cell.length_b   1.000
_cell.length_c   1.000
_cell.angle_alpha   90.00
_cell.angle_beta   90.00
_cell.angle_gamma   90.00
#
_symmetry.space_group_name_H-M   'P 1'
#
loop_
_entity.id
_entity.type
_entity.pdbx_description
1 polymer ?
#
loop_
_entity_poly.entity_id
_entity_poly.type
_entity_poly.pdbx_seq_one_letter_code
_entity_poly.pdbx_strand_id
1 'polypeptide(L)'
;MPARPDRITIRVIAVITALLGVALATAQVSRAVWMLTSPEVTVNLLANGATPVASDAAVSASIDTVAVTTDLVASSRVLFAVGAIMLALTAIIVALAVTWLLWSISSEMRFPVALHRFTFAAGFALVLGPLIGTAAQGFGSMEAAHTTNDALGGILLVGFGVDGWGFAVPLVGFAVLALGYVFQAMRRMQRDTEGLV
;
A
#
# COMPACT_ATOMS: atom_id res chain seq x y z
N MET A 1 15.71 6.30 -31.23
CA MET A 1 16.34 5.10 -30.65
C MET A 1 17.11 5.53 -29.41
N PRO A 2 16.92 4.91 -28.23
CA PRO A 2 17.69 5.29 -27.05
C PRO A 2 19.16 4.89 -27.22
N ALA A 3 20.07 5.77 -26.81
CA ALA A 3 21.50 5.54 -26.94
C ALA A 3 21.94 4.36 -26.02
N ARG A 4 23.08 3.72 -26.32
CA ARG A 4 23.67 2.68 -25.44
C ARG A 4 23.73 3.07 -23.95
N PRO A 5 24.16 4.30 -23.57
CA PRO A 5 24.13 4.73 -22.17
C PRO A 5 22.70 4.75 -21.58
N ASP A 6 21.68 5.16 -22.33
CA ASP A 6 20.30 5.19 -21.84
C ASP A 6 19.78 3.81 -21.47
N ARG A 7 20.18 2.77 -22.21
CA ARG A 7 19.77 1.39 -21.90
C ARG A 7 20.35 0.87 -20.60
N ILE A 8 21.59 1.24 -20.30
CA ILE A 8 22.24 0.87 -19.04
C ILE A 8 21.53 1.56 -17.89
N THR A 9 21.26 2.86 -18.02
CA THR A 9 20.52 3.63 -17.01
C THR A 9 19.13 3.04 -16.75
N ILE A 10 18.36 2.70 -17.79
CA ILE A 10 17.03 2.08 -17.65
C ILE A 10 17.12 0.73 -16.89
N ARG A 11 18.14 -0.09 -17.17
CA ARG A 11 18.34 -1.37 -16.48
C ARG A 11 18.73 -1.19 -15.02
N VAL A 12 19.59 -0.22 -14.71
CA VAL A 12 19.94 0.11 -13.32
C VAL A 12 18.71 0.56 -12.55
N ILE A 13 17.88 1.44 -13.12
CA ILE A 13 16.61 1.85 -12.50
C ILE A 13 15.69 0.65 -12.29
N ALA A 14 15.61 -0.28 -13.24
CA ALA A 14 14.81 -1.50 -13.11
C ALA A 14 15.30 -2.38 -11.93
N VAL A 15 16.61 -2.58 -11.79
CA VAL A 15 17.18 -3.35 -10.68
C VAL A 15 16.92 -2.68 -9.33
N ILE A 16 17.15 -1.36 -9.23
CA ILE A 16 16.87 -0.60 -8.00
C ILE A 16 15.37 -0.70 -7.64
N THR A 17 14.48 -0.58 -8.62
CA THR A 17 13.03 -0.71 -8.40
C THR A 17 12.66 -2.09 -7.87
N ALA A 18 13.23 -3.16 -8.43
CA ALA A 18 13.02 -4.52 -7.95
C ALA A 18 13.51 -4.69 -6.50
N LEU A 19 14.70 -4.18 -6.18
CA LEU A 19 15.27 -4.25 -4.83
C LEU A 19 14.41 -3.49 -3.81
N LEU A 20 13.93 -2.29 -4.15
CA LEU A 20 13.02 -1.52 -3.30
C LEU A 20 11.70 -2.26 -3.06
N GLY A 21 11.14 -2.88 -4.11
CA GLY A 21 9.93 -3.70 -3.97
C GLY A 21 10.11 -4.87 -3.02
N VAL A 22 11.23 -5.60 -3.15
CA VAL A 22 11.56 -6.73 -2.26
C VAL A 22 11.80 -6.24 -0.83
N ALA A 23 12.50 -5.11 -0.63
CA ALA A 23 12.74 -4.55 0.68
C ALA A 23 11.41 -4.18 1.39
N LEU A 24 10.52 -3.49 0.68
CA LEU A 24 9.18 -3.13 1.19
C LEU A 24 8.36 -4.37 1.53
N ALA A 25 8.35 -5.37 0.64
CA ALA A 25 7.64 -6.61 0.89
C ALA A 25 8.19 -7.36 2.10
N THR A 26 9.52 -7.43 2.24
CA THR A 26 10.19 -8.07 3.38
C THR A 26 9.83 -7.39 4.68
N ALA A 27 9.78 -6.06 4.72
CA ALA A 27 9.37 -5.30 5.90
C ALA A 27 7.91 -5.57 6.30
N GLN A 28 7.01 -5.75 5.33
CA GLN A 28 5.60 -6.06 5.61
C GLN A 28 5.40 -7.52 6.03
N VAL A 29 6.12 -8.46 5.41
CA VAL A 29 6.09 -9.87 5.80
C VAL A 29 6.67 -10.06 7.20
N SER A 30 7.79 -9.39 7.52
CA SER A 30 8.37 -9.47 8.87
C SER A 30 7.40 -8.91 9.93
N ARG A 31 6.69 -7.83 9.62
CA ARG A 31 5.62 -7.30 10.48
C ARG A 31 4.48 -8.31 10.67
N ALA A 32 4.04 -8.97 9.60
CA ALA A 32 3.00 -9.99 9.67
C ALA A 32 3.42 -11.19 10.54
N VAL A 33 4.66 -11.67 10.36
CA VAL A 33 5.23 -12.75 11.17
C VAL A 33 5.31 -12.33 12.63
N TRP A 34 5.85 -11.15 12.91
CA TRP A 34 5.93 -10.61 14.28
C TRP A 34 4.56 -10.52 14.95
N MET A 35 3.54 -10.05 14.22
CA MET A 35 2.16 -10.01 14.70
C MET A 35 1.63 -11.38 15.10
N LEU A 36 2.05 -12.47 14.44
CA LEU A 36 1.56 -13.82 14.68
C LEU A 36 2.37 -14.59 15.73
N THR A 37 3.66 -14.32 15.86
CA THR A 37 4.57 -15.13 16.71
C THR A 37 4.89 -14.49 18.06
N SER A 38 4.79 -13.16 18.18
CA SER A 38 5.24 -12.47 19.39
C SER A 38 4.23 -12.59 20.55
N PRO A 39 4.68 -12.77 21.80
CA PRO A 39 3.76 -12.89 22.94
C PRO A 39 3.00 -11.59 23.22
N GLU A 40 3.64 -10.44 22.98
CA GLU A 40 3.01 -9.13 23.08
C GLU A 40 3.24 -8.37 21.77
N VAL A 41 2.23 -7.60 21.35
CA VAL A 41 2.31 -6.79 20.14
C VAL A 41 1.83 -5.36 20.41
N THR A 42 2.61 -4.40 19.91
CA THR A 42 2.26 -2.98 19.97
C THR A 42 1.40 -2.59 18.77
N VAL A 43 0.20 -2.07 19.03
CA VAL A 43 -0.73 -1.60 18.01
C VAL A 43 -1.20 -0.20 18.36
N ASN A 44 -1.32 0.67 17.36
CA ASN A 44 -1.91 2.00 17.54
C ASN A 44 -3.43 1.89 17.38
N LEU A 45 -4.16 2.19 18.45
CA LEU A 45 -5.63 2.17 18.53
C LEU A 45 -6.16 3.59 18.73
N LEU A 46 -7.42 3.84 18.34
CA LEU A 46 -8.01 5.17 18.49
C LEU A 46 -8.31 5.47 19.95
N ALA A 47 -8.03 6.68 20.39
CA ALA A 47 -8.43 7.14 21.73
C ALA A 47 -9.88 7.65 21.73
N ASN A 48 -10.60 7.41 22.82
CA ASN A 48 -11.93 7.93 23.07
C ASN A 48 -11.83 9.33 23.70
N GLY A 49 -11.51 10.32 22.86
CA GLY A 49 -11.48 11.74 23.23
C GLY A 49 -10.14 12.26 23.75
N ALA A 50 -10.02 13.59 23.80
CA ALA A 50 -8.83 14.30 24.27
C ALA A 50 -8.55 13.92 25.73
N THR A 51 -7.66 12.97 25.95
CA THR A 51 -7.06 12.73 27.25
C THR A 51 -6.22 13.95 27.59
N PRO A 52 -6.58 14.74 28.63
CA PRO A 52 -5.87 15.97 28.91
C PRO A 52 -4.44 15.65 29.32
N VAL A 53 -3.48 16.11 28.53
CA VAL A 53 -2.09 16.16 28.97
C VAL A 53 -2.03 17.20 30.07
N ALA A 54 -1.79 16.77 31.31
CA ALA A 54 -1.51 17.68 32.41
C ALA A 54 -0.20 18.42 32.10
N SER A 55 -0.33 19.58 31.47
CA SER A 55 0.74 20.50 31.15
C SER A 55 0.43 21.80 31.89
N ASP A 56 1.37 22.27 32.71
CA ASP A 56 1.32 23.58 33.37
C ASP A 56 1.33 24.77 32.38
N ALA A 57 1.54 24.50 31.09
CA ALA A 57 1.45 25.48 30.02
C ALA A 57 0.08 25.41 29.32
N ALA A 58 -0.41 26.56 28.85
CA ALA A 58 -1.61 26.73 28.02
C ALA A 58 -1.47 26.05 26.64
N VAL A 59 -1.39 24.73 26.63
CA VAL A 59 -1.18 23.87 25.47
C VAL A 59 -2.29 22.82 25.47
N SER A 60 -3.15 22.87 24.45
CA SER A 60 -4.14 21.81 24.20
C SER A 60 -3.50 20.72 23.35
N ALA A 61 -3.35 19.51 23.89
CA ALA A 61 -2.95 18.32 23.14
C ALA A 61 -4.15 17.35 23.08
N SER A 62 -4.50 16.90 21.87
CA SER A 62 -5.43 15.79 21.65
C SER A 62 -4.60 14.55 21.33
N ILE A 63 -4.89 13.44 22.00
CA ILE A 63 -4.31 12.14 21.67
C ILE A 63 -5.32 11.44 20.76
N ASP A 64 -5.03 11.37 19.46
CA ASP A 64 -5.92 10.70 18.51
C ASP A 64 -5.65 9.18 18.43
N THR A 65 -4.44 8.74 18.81
CA THR A 65 -4.05 7.32 18.83
C THR A 65 -3.23 6.97 20.07
N VAL A 66 -3.46 5.78 20.64
CA VAL A 66 -2.74 5.21 21.78
C VAL A 66 -2.02 3.95 21.31
N ALA A 67 -0.71 3.88 21.56
CA ALA A 67 0.07 2.66 21.35
C ALA A 67 -0.18 1.71 22.53
N VAL A 68 -0.85 0.59 22.27
CA VAL A 68 -1.15 -0.44 23.27
C VAL A 68 -0.27 -1.64 23.01
N THR A 69 0.52 -2.04 23.99
CA THR A 69 1.29 -3.30 23.98
C THR A 69 0.54 -4.31 24.85
N THR A 70 -0.04 -5.32 24.21
CA THR A 70 -0.84 -6.34 24.91
C THR A 70 -0.82 -7.66 24.15
N ASP A 71 -1.33 -8.73 24.76
CA ASP A 71 -1.64 -9.97 24.07
C ASP A 71 -3.00 -9.81 23.37
N LEU A 72 -2.96 -9.57 22.06
CA LEU A 72 -4.17 -9.41 21.26
C LEU A 72 -4.85 -10.76 21.04
N VAL A 73 -6.19 -10.73 20.97
CA VAL A 73 -6.97 -11.90 20.55
C VAL A 73 -6.54 -12.36 19.15
N ALA A 74 -6.49 -13.68 18.95
CA ALA A 74 -5.95 -14.31 17.74
C ALA A 74 -6.59 -13.81 16.43
N SER A 75 -7.89 -13.52 16.43
CA SER A 75 -8.62 -12.98 15.28
C SER A 75 -8.09 -11.61 14.83
N SER A 76 -7.88 -10.69 15.78
CA SER A 76 -7.29 -9.38 15.50
C SER A 76 -5.87 -9.50 14.95
N ARG A 77 -5.06 -10.42 15.50
CA ARG A 77 -3.70 -10.71 15.01
C ARG A 77 -3.70 -11.19 13.56
N VAL A 78 -4.63 -12.08 13.21
CA VAL A 78 -4.80 -12.55 11.83
C VAL A 78 -5.21 -11.41 10.91
N LEU A 79 -6.15 -10.55 11.30
CA LEU A 79 -6.58 -9.40 10.50
C LEU A 79 -5.43 -8.42 10.21
N PHE A 80 -4.61 -8.11 11.22
CA PHE A 80 -3.41 -7.28 11.02
C PHE A 80 -2.38 -7.95 10.12
N ALA A 81 -2.14 -9.27 10.27
CA ALA A 81 -1.22 -10.03 9.44
C ALA A 81 -1.69 -10.09 7.98
N VAL A 82 -2.98 -10.37 7.73
CA VAL A 82 -3.59 -10.35 6.40
C VAL A 82 -3.42 -8.98 5.75
N GLY A 83 -3.64 -7.91 6.51
CA GLY A 83 -3.46 -6.56 6.02
C GLY A 83 -2.03 -6.28 5.56
N ALA A 84 -1.04 -6.66 6.37
CA ALA A 84 0.38 -6.52 6.03
C ALA A 84 0.77 -7.38 4.81
N ILE A 85 0.27 -8.61 4.71
CA ILE A 85 0.53 -9.50 3.56
C ILE A 85 -0.04 -8.91 2.27
N MET A 86 -1.23 -8.32 2.30
CA MET A 86 -1.82 -7.68 1.11
C MET A 86 -1.00 -6.47 0.64
N LEU A 87 -0.46 -5.68 1.57
CA LEU A 87 0.47 -4.60 1.23
C LEU A 87 1.79 -5.13 0.66
N ALA A 88 2.31 -6.23 1.20
CA ALA A 88 3.51 -6.89 0.67
C ALA A 88 3.30 -7.37 -0.76
N LEU A 89 2.18 -8.06 -1.03
CA LEU A 89 1.81 -8.54 -2.36
C LEU A 89 1.67 -7.38 -3.35
N THR A 90 1.05 -6.28 -2.92
CA THR A 90 0.95 -5.05 -3.71
C THR A 90 2.34 -4.55 -4.13
N ALA A 91 3.25 -4.40 -3.17
CA ALA A 91 4.60 -3.91 -3.43
C ALA A 91 5.35 -4.80 -4.42
N ILE A 92 5.26 -6.13 -4.27
CA ILE A 92 5.89 -7.09 -5.18
C ILE A 92 5.31 -6.96 -6.59
N ILE A 93 3.99 -6.98 -6.75
CA ILE A 93 3.34 -6.94 -8.06
C ILE A 93 3.69 -5.63 -8.78
N VAL A 94 3.65 -4.50 -8.08
CA VAL A 94 3.98 -3.19 -8.65
C VAL A 94 5.45 -3.14 -9.05
N ALA A 95 6.37 -3.57 -8.19
CA ALA A 95 7.80 -3.56 -8.48
C ALA A 95 8.15 -4.47 -9.66
N LEU A 96 7.56 -5.68 -9.73
CA LEU A 96 7.75 -6.58 -10.87
C LEU A 96 7.16 -5.99 -12.15
N ALA A 97 5.99 -5.36 -12.09
CA ALA A 97 5.37 -4.72 -13.25
C ALA A 97 6.22 -3.56 -13.79
N VAL A 98 6.75 -2.69 -12.93
CA VAL A 98 7.65 -1.59 -13.33
C VAL A 98 8.96 -2.14 -13.89
N THR A 99 9.57 -3.11 -13.19
CA THR A 99 10.82 -3.75 -13.62
C THR A 99 10.66 -4.37 -15.00
N TRP A 100 9.56 -5.10 -15.22
CA TRP A 100 9.25 -5.71 -16.51
C TRP A 100 9.01 -4.68 -17.61
N LEU A 101 8.32 -3.56 -17.31
CA LEU A 101 8.13 -2.47 -18.26
C LEU A 101 9.48 -1.86 -18.68
N LEU A 102 10.33 -1.50 -17.72
CA LEU A 102 11.64 -0.91 -17.98
C LEU A 102 12.53 -1.88 -18.76
N TRP A 103 12.49 -3.15 -18.41
CA TRP A 103 13.20 -4.20 -19.12
C TRP A 103 12.73 -4.32 -20.57
N SER A 104 11.41 -4.34 -20.78
CA SER A 104 10.78 -4.41 -22.10
C SER A 104 11.14 -3.21 -22.97
N ILE A 105 11.21 -2.00 -22.40
CA ILE A 105 11.66 -0.79 -23.10
C ILE A 105 13.13 -0.91 -23.52
N SER A 106 13.99 -1.42 -22.62
CA SER A 106 15.43 -1.59 -22.91
C SER A 106 15.71 -2.67 -23.98
N SER A 107 14.79 -3.61 -24.16
CA SER A 107 14.92 -4.80 -25.02
C SER A 107 14.19 -4.67 -26.37
N GLU A 108 13.75 -3.46 -26.74
CA GLU A 108 13.09 -3.16 -28.03
C GLU A 108 11.79 -3.95 -28.30
N MET A 109 11.17 -4.50 -27.26
CA MET A 109 9.87 -5.15 -27.41
C MET A 109 8.78 -4.12 -27.74
N ARG A 110 7.66 -4.59 -28.31
CA ARG A 110 6.49 -3.76 -28.65
C ARG A 110 5.98 -3.01 -27.40
N PHE A 111 6.40 -1.76 -27.26
CA PHE A 111 6.00 -0.83 -26.20
C PHE A 111 4.47 -0.82 -25.95
N PRO A 112 3.61 -0.96 -26.98
CA PRO A 112 2.18 -1.04 -26.77
C PRO A 112 1.67 -2.13 -25.86
N VAL A 113 2.22 -3.33 -26.01
CA VAL A 113 1.81 -4.51 -25.26
C VAL A 113 2.36 -4.43 -23.84
N ALA A 114 3.60 -3.94 -23.70
CA ALA A 114 4.26 -3.77 -22.42
C ALA A 114 3.54 -2.75 -21.52
N LEU A 115 3.23 -1.57 -22.08
CA LEU A 115 2.54 -0.52 -21.33
C LEU A 115 1.16 -0.97 -20.86
N HIS A 116 0.40 -1.67 -21.71
CA HIS A 116 -0.93 -2.15 -21.35
C HIS A 116 -0.88 -3.15 -20.18
N ARG A 117 -0.05 -4.19 -20.28
CA ARG A 117 0.10 -5.19 -19.21
C ARG A 117 0.58 -4.57 -17.89
N PHE A 118 1.51 -3.62 -17.97
CA PHE A 118 1.97 -2.84 -16.82
C PHE A 118 0.80 -2.08 -16.17
N THR A 119 0.09 -1.25 -16.94
CA THR A 119 -0.98 -0.40 -16.39
C THR A 119 -2.08 -1.23 -15.71
N PHE A 120 -2.43 -2.37 -16.29
CA PHE A 120 -3.41 -3.29 -15.70
C PHE A 120 -2.88 -3.95 -14.43
N ALA A 121 -1.70 -4.56 -14.48
CA ALA A 121 -1.15 -5.27 -13.32
C ALA A 121 -0.85 -4.33 -12.14
N ALA A 122 -0.16 -3.23 -12.38
CA ALA A 122 0.18 -2.25 -11.36
C ALA A 122 -1.05 -1.50 -10.86
N GLY A 123 -1.95 -1.09 -11.78
CA GLY A 123 -3.16 -0.36 -11.44
C GLY A 123 -4.09 -1.15 -10.54
N PHE A 124 -4.42 -2.40 -10.90
CA PHE A 124 -5.26 -3.26 -10.05
C PHE A 124 -4.62 -3.59 -8.71
N ALA A 125 -3.31 -3.86 -8.68
CA ALA A 125 -2.61 -4.11 -7.44
C ALA A 125 -2.69 -2.90 -6.49
N LEU A 126 -2.45 -1.70 -7.01
CA LEU A 126 -2.51 -0.45 -6.23
C LEU A 126 -3.91 -0.10 -5.75
N VAL A 127 -4.97 -0.57 -6.42
CA VAL A 127 -6.35 -0.39 -5.96
C VAL A 127 -6.72 -1.45 -4.93
N LEU A 128 -6.67 -2.74 -5.30
CA LEU A 128 -7.23 -3.81 -4.48
C LEU A 128 -6.39 -4.08 -3.24
N GLY A 129 -5.08 -4.13 -3.38
CA GLY A 129 -4.21 -4.55 -2.29
C GLY A 129 -4.23 -3.60 -1.09
N PRO A 130 -4.09 -2.28 -1.27
CA PRO A 130 -4.22 -1.31 -0.18
C PRO A 130 -5.66 -1.24 0.37
N LEU A 131 -6.69 -1.33 -0.47
CA LEU A 131 -8.08 -1.33 0.03
C LEU A 131 -8.35 -2.53 0.95
N ILE A 132 -8.00 -3.73 0.51
CA ILE A 132 -8.15 -4.95 1.32
C ILE A 132 -7.24 -4.88 2.55
N GLY A 133 -6.00 -4.40 2.37
CA GLY A 133 -5.01 -4.28 3.42
C GLY A 133 -5.45 -3.36 4.55
N THR A 134 -5.88 -2.15 4.20
CA THR A 134 -6.40 -1.15 5.13
C THR A 134 -7.72 -1.59 5.74
N ALA A 135 -8.63 -2.21 4.97
CA ALA A 135 -9.86 -2.79 5.51
C ALA A 135 -9.58 -3.83 6.60
N ALA A 136 -8.68 -4.79 6.33
CA ALA A 136 -8.31 -5.82 7.29
C ALA A 136 -7.68 -5.21 8.55
N GLN A 137 -6.77 -4.24 8.41
CA GLN A 137 -6.16 -3.55 9.55
C GLN A 137 -7.17 -2.74 10.37
N GLY A 138 -8.13 -2.08 9.72
CA GLY A 138 -9.16 -1.30 10.43
C GLY A 138 -10.20 -2.17 11.14
N PHE A 139 -10.54 -3.34 10.59
CA PHE A 139 -11.33 -4.34 11.34
C PHE A 139 -10.53 -4.93 12.50
N GLY A 140 -9.23 -5.21 12.29
CA GLY A 140 -8.33 -5.67 13.34
C GLY A 140 -8.21 -4.68 14.50
N SER A 141 -8.16 -3.38 14.21
CA SER A 141 -8.11 -2.33 15.23
C SER A 141 -9.44 -2.13 15.96
N MET A 142 -10.57 -2.25 15.26
CA MET A 142 -11.89 -2.23 15.90
C MET A 142 -12.06 -3.38 16.89
N GLU A 143 -11.64 -4.59 16.51
CA GLU A 143 -11.69 -5.77 17.37
C GLU A 143 -10.71 -5.64 18.56
N ALA A 144 -9.47 -5.22 18.30
CA ALA A 144 -8.47 -5.00 19.35
C ALA A 144 -8.93 -3.94 20.36
N ALA A 145 -9.51 -2.84 19.87
CA ALA A 145 -10.09 -1.82 20.72
C ALA A 145 -11.22 -2.41 21.57
N HIS A 146 -12.15 -3.16 20.97
CA HIS A 146 -13.28 -3.74 21.69
C HIS A 146 -12.83 -4.67 22.83
N THR A 147 -11.86 -5.55 22.60
CA THR A 147 -11.42 -6.54 23.60
C THR A 147 -10.54 -5.93 24.70
N THR A 148 -9.82 -4.85 24.38
CA THR A 148 -8.85 -4.25 25.32
C THR A 148 -9.41 -3.02 26.03
N ASN A 149 -10.54 -2.48 25.58
CA ASN A 149 -11.11 -1.24 26.12
C ASN A 149 -11.43 -1.36 27.61
N ASP A 150 -12.04 -2.47 28.03
CA ASP A 150 -12.45 -2.69 29.41
C ASP A 150 -11.24 -2.75 30.35
N ALA A 151 -10.15 -3.40 29.91
CA ALA A 151 -8.89 -3.46 30.64
C ALA A 151 -8.18 -2.10 30.75
N LEU A 152 -8.39 -1.23 29.76
CA LEU A 152 -7.84 0.13 29.73
C LEU A 152 -8.79 1.17 30.32
N GLY A 153 -9.91 0.77 30.94
CA GLY A 153 -10.83 1.70 31.60
C GLY A 153 -11.65 2.58 30.65
N GLY A 154 -11.94 2.11 29.43
CA GLY A 154 -12.85 2.79 28.50
C GLY A 154 -12.21 3.89 27.64
N ILE A 155 -10.88 4.00 27.64
CA ILE A 155 -10.13 5.07 26.98
C ILE A 155 -9.99 4.82 25.46
N LEU A 156 -10.32 3.64 24.96
CA LEU A 156 -10.22 3.31 23.54
C LEU A 156 -11.55 3.53 22.82
N LEU A 157 -11.48 4.12 21.62
CA LEU A 157 -12.61 4.24 20.71
C LEU A 157 -12.65 3.02 19.80
N VAL A 158 -13.76 2.27 19.86
CA VAL A 158 -14.04 1.19 18.91
C VAL A 158 -14.42 1.81 17.58
N GLY A 159 -13.44 1.96 16.70
CA GLY A 159 -13.61 2.65 15.44
C GLY A 159 -12.60 2.21 14.39
N PHE A 160 -12.94 2.48 13.14
CA PHE A 160 -12.06 2.19 12.02
C PHE A 160 -11.00 3.28 11.93
N GLY A 161 -9.78 2.97 12.35
CA GLY A 161 -8.63 3.83 12.14
C GLY A 161 -8.19 3.80 10.69
N VAL A 162 -8.59 4.81 9.92
CA VAL A 162 -8.06 4.99 8.57
C VAL A 162 -6.81 5.87 8.64
N ASP A 163 -5.66 5.33 8.22
CA ASP A 163 -4.52 6.18 7.86
C ASP A 163 -4.75 6.77 6.45
N GLY A 164 -4.50 8.06 6.25
CA GLY A 164 -4.75 8.75 4.97
C GLY A 164 -4.03 8.09 3.78
N TRP A 165 -2.91 7.41 4.05
CA TRP A 165 -2.20 6.59 3.07
C TRP A 165 -3.01 5.42 2.52
N GLY A 166 -3.91 4.85 3.32
CA GLY A 166 -4.77 3.72 2.93
C GLY A 166 -5.72 4.06 1.77
N PHE A 167 -6.13 5.33 1.63
CA PHE A 167 -6.95 5.81 0.51
C PHE A 167 -6.17 6.52 -0.59
N ALA A 168 -5.02 7.11 -0.27
CA ALA A 168 -4.19 7.78 -1.26
C ALA A 168 -3.62 6.77 -2.30
N VAL A 169 -3.20 5.58 -1.88
CA VAL A 169 -2.61 4.59 -2.79
C VAL A 169 -3.61 4.04 -3.82
N PRO A 170 -4.86 3.67 -3.44
CA PRO A 170 -5.89 3.32 -4.41
C PRO A 170 -6.17 4.40 -5.44
N LEU A 171 -6.16 5.68 -5.05
CA LEU A 171 -6.33 6.80 -5.98
C LEU A 171 -5.21 6.84 -7.03
N VAL A 172 -3.97 6.60 -6.62
CA VAL A 172 -2.84 6.45 -7.55
C VAL A 172 -3.06 5.27 -8.49
N GLY A 173 -3.56 4.14 -7.99
CA GLY A 173 -3.91 2.98 -8.80
C GLY A 173 -4.95 3.29 -9.88
N PHE A 174 -6.01 4.03 -9.53
CA PHE A 174 -7.01 4.51 -10.50
C PHE A 174 -6.41 5.43 -11.55
N ALA A 175 -5.54 6.36 -11.16
CA ALA A 175 -4.84 7.24 -12.10
C ALA A 175 -3.99 6.45 -13.11
N VAL A 176 -3.28 5.41 -12.65
CA VAL A 176 -2.49 4.52 -13.52
C VAL A 176 -3.37 3.77 -14.52
N LEU A 177 -4.53 3.25 -14.07
CA LEU A 177 -5.51 2.60 -14.96
C LEU A 177 -6.08 3.58 -15.99
N ALA A 178 -6.44 4.79 -15.56
CA ALA A 178 -6.96 5.84 -16.43
C ALA A 178 -5.95 6.23 -17.52
N LEU A 179 -4.67 6.41 -17.15
CA LEU A 179 -3.59 6.64 -18.11
C LEU A 179 -3.48 5.50 -19.13
N GLY A 180 -3.57 4.24 -18.67
CA GLY A 180 -3.58 3.08 -19.55
C GLY A 180 -4.70 3.13 -20.59
N TYR A 181 -5.90 3.56 -20.19
CA TYR A 181 -7.03 3.73 -21.09
C TYR A 181 -6.83 4.88 -22.08
N VAL A 182 -6.33 6.02 -21.62
CA VAL A 182 -6.03 7.19 -22.47
C VAL A 182 -5.00 6.84 -23.54
N PHE A 183 -3.94 6.10 -23.20
CA PHE A 183 -2.95 5.64 -24.19
C PHE A 183 -3.55 4.69 -25.23
N GLN A 184 -4.52 3.87 -24.85
CA GLN A 184 -5.23 3.02 -25.82
C GLN A 184 -6.13 3.84 -26.74
N ALA A 185 -6.86 4.82 -26.20
CA ALA A 185 -7.72 5.71 -26.97
C ALA A 185 -6.91 6.50 -28.01
N MET A 186 -5.77 7.08 -27.60
CA MET A 186 -4.87 7.80 -28.53
C MET A 186 -4.38 6.91 -29.67
N ARG A 187 -4.07 5.63 -29.41
CA ARG A 187 -3.66 4.69 -30.47
C ARG A 187 -4.77 4.34 -31.43
N ARG A 188 -6.01 4.26 -30.96
CA ARG A 188 -7.16 4.05 -31.85
C ARG A 188 -7.30 5.25 -32.78
N MET A 189 -7.28 6.46 -32.23
CA MET A 189 -7.34 7.70 -33.02
C MET A 189 -6.20 7.79 -34.05
N GLN A 190 -4.97 7.44 -33.67
CA GLN A 190 -3.82 7.44 -34.60
C GLN A 190 -4.04 6.50 -35.79
N ARG A 191 -4.52 5.28 -35.55
CA ARG A 191 -4.84 4.33 -36.64
C ARG A 191 -5.98 4.83 -37.52
N ASP A 192 -6.98 5.47 -36.93
CA ASP A 192 -8.12 5.99 -37.69
C ASP A 192 -7.69 7.17 -38.58
N THR A 193 -6.68 7.96 -38.17
CA THR A 193 -6.07 9.01 -39.01
C THR A 193 -5.09 8.49 -40.05
N GLU A 194 -4.41 7.36 -39.81
CA GLU A 194 -3.52 6.72 -40.80
C GLU A 194 -4.28 6.22 -42.05
N GLY A 195 -5.60 6.00 -41.96
CA GLY A 195 -6.44 5.63 -43.10
C GLY A 195 -7.01 6.79 -43.91
N LEU A 196 -6.73 8.05 -43.50
CA LEU A 196 -7.27 9.27 -44.12
C LEU A 196 -6.22 10.08 -44.90
N VAL A 197 -4.95 9.64 -44.90
CA VAL A 197 -3.83 10.28 -45.63
C VAL A 197 -3.34 9.37 -46.74
#